data_AF-A0A7W0F396-F1
#
_entry.id   AF-A0A7W0F396-F1
#
_cell.length_a   1.000
_cell.length_b   1.000
_cell.length_c   1.000
_cell.angle_alpha   90.00
_cell.angle_beta   90.00
_cell.angle_gamma   90.00
#
_symmetry.space_group_name_H-M   'P 1'
#
loop_
_entity.id
_entity.type
_entity.pdbx_description
1 polymer ?
#
loop_
_entity_poly.entity_id
_entity_poly.type
_entity_poly.pdbx_seq_one_letter_code
_entity_poly.pdbx_strand_id
1 'polypeptide(L)'
;MNKIIRKERVAADTFLMEIEAPDIVAAAKPGQFVILMTDEKAERVPLTIADTDKERGSLTVIFKIMGRSTGDLSEIEIEDGLYHIAGPMGRPTEFPQGQRAVIAAGGIGIALIYPVIAALKEE
;
A
#
# COMPACT_ATOMS: atom_id res chain seq x y z
N MET A 1 0.38 -18.12 1.28
CA MET A 1 -0.60 -17.03 1.16
C MET A 1 -0.39 -16.07 2.31
N ASN A 2 -0.34 -14.78 2.01
CA ASN A 2 -0.22 -13.72 3.01
C ASN A 2 -1.59 -13.38 3.58
N LYS A 3 -1.67 -13.20 4.89
CA LYS A 3 -2.93 -12.94 5.57
C LYS A 3 -3.39 -11.51 5.33
N ILE A 4 -4.66 -11.34 4.96
CA ILE A 4 -5.32 -10.02 4.97
C ILE A 4 -5.94 -9.88 6.36
N ILE A 5 -5.65 -8.79 7.06
CA ILE A 5 -6.10 -8.58 8.44
C ILE A 5 -7.31 -7.64 8.46
N ARG A 6 -7.41 -6.74 7.48
CA ARG A 6 -8.52 -5.79 7.33
C ARG A 6 -8.73 -5.48 5.85
N LYS A 7 -9.99 -5.40 5.45
CA LYS A 7 -10.42 -4.91 4.13
C LYS A 7 -11.61 -3.99 4.33
N GLU A 8 -11.59 -2.82 3.71
CA GLU A 8 -12.67 -1.84 3.83
C GLU A 8 -12.87 -1.10 2.51
N ARG A 9 -14.13 -0.96 2.08
CA ARG A 9 -14.50 -0.08 0.96
C ARG A 9 -14.62 1.35 1.48
N VAL A 10 -13.60 2.16 1.21
CA VAL A 10 -13.49 3.54 1.74
C VAL A 10 -14.13 4.59 0.82
N ALA A 11 -14.41 4.23 -0.44
CA ALA A 11 -15.22 5.03 -1.37
C ALA A 11 -15.84 4.11 -2.44
N ALA A 12 -16.64 4.67 -3.36
CA ALA A 12 -17.34 3.91 -4.39
C ALA A 12 -16.45 2.85 -5.06
N ASP A 13 -15.29 3.20 -5.59
CA ASP A 13 -14.41 2.22 -6.26
C ASP A 13 -13.07 2.07 -5.56
N THR A 14 -12.98 2.42 -4.27
CA THR A 14 -11.70 2.47 -3.55
C THR A 14 -11.73 1.58 -2.33
N PHE A 15 -10.68 0.79 -2.18
CA PHE A 15 -10.53 -0.17 -1.09
C PHE A 15 -9.23 0.09 -0.33
N LEU A 16 -9.31 -0.07 0.98
CA LEU A 16 -8.19 -0.22 1.88
C LEU A 16 -8.02 -1.70 2.18
N MET A 17 -6.78 -2.19 2.11
CA MET A 17 -6.43 -3.56 2.46
C MET A 17 -5.17 -3.56 3.33
N GLU A 18 -5.27 -4.15 4.51
CA GLU A 18 -4.18 -4.34 5.46
C GLU A 18 -3.69 -5.79 5.38
N ILE A 19 -2.40 -5.98 5.13
CA ILE A 19 -1.79 -7.28 4.82
C ILE A 19 -0.64 -7.55 5.79
N GLU A 20 -0.58 -8.75 6.35
CA GLU A 20 0.51 -9.21 7.19
C GLU A 20 1.76 -9.49 6.35
N ALA A 21 2.85 -8.75 6.64
CA ALA A 21 4.10 -8.84 5.91
C ALA A 21 5.26 -8.26 6.76
N PRO A 22 5.65 -8.90 7.87
CA PRO A 22 6.58 -8.32 8.85
C PRO A 22 7.95 -7.96 8.26
N ASP A 23 8.48 -8.80 7.37
CA ASP A 23 9.78 -8.55 6.71
C ASP A 23 9.73 -7.30 5.80
N ILE A 24 8.60 -7.09 5.11
CA ILE A 24 8.38 -5.92 4.25
C ILE A 24 8.26 -4.67 5.11
N VAL A 25 7.47 -4.75 6.19
CA VAL A 25 7.23 -3.65 7.13
C VAL A 25 8.53 -3.19 7.79
N ALA A 26 9.40 -4.12 8.17
CA ALA A 26 10.69 -3.79 8.78
C ALA A 26 11.61 -2.98 7.85
N ALA A 27 11.50 -3.19 6.53
CA ALA A 27 12.34 -2.55 5.52
C ALA A 27 11.69 -1.33 4.83
N ALA A 28 10.37 -1.16 4.96
CA ALA A 28 9.60 -0.17 4.21
C ALA A 28 9.97 1.28 4.57
N LYS A 29 10.07 2.12 3.55
CA LYS A 29 10.28 3.55 3.66
C LYS A 29 9.23 4.33 2.84
N PRO A 30 8.95 5.60 3.20
CA PRO A 30 8.02 6.44 2.45
C PRO A 30 8.35 6.48 0.95
N GLY A 31 7.30 6.43 0.11
CA GLY A 31 7.41 6.44 -1.34
C GLY A 31 7.63 5.06 -1.99
N GLN A 32 7.80 4.00 -1.21
CA GLN A 32 7.94 2.64 -1.73
C GLN A 32 6.59 1.95 -1.97
N PHE A 33 6.64 0.85 -2.72
CA PHE A 33 5.46 0.07 -3.12
C PHE A 33 5.69 -1.43 -2.99
N VAL A 34 4.62 -2.20 -3.08
CA VAL A 34 4.62 -3.67 -3.13
C VAL A 34 4.02 -4.16 -4.44
N ILE A 35 4.40 -5.37 -4.85
CA ILE A 35 3.75 -6.10 -5.95
C ILE A 35 2.83 -7.15 -5.35
N LEU A 36 1.55 -7.12 -5.71
CA LEU A 36 0.55 -8.09 -5.28
C LEU A 36 0.15 -9.03 -6.43
N MET A 37 -0.22 -10.26 -6.08
CA MET A 37 -0.88 -11.22 -6.97
C MET A 37 -2.03 -11.89 -6.21
N THR A 38 -3.19 -12.00 -6.86
CA THR A 38 -4.41 -12.61 -6.30
C THR A 38 -4.40 -14.14 -6.40
N ASP A 39 -3.78 -14.68 -7.45
CA ASP A 39 -3.60 -16.11 -7.69
C ASP A 39 -2.32 -16.38 -8.51
N GLU A 40 -2.05 -17.64 -8.84
CA GLU A 40 -0.85 -18.07 -9.59
C GLU A 40 -0.75 -17.46 -11.00
N LYS A 41 -1.89 -17.23 -11.66
CA LYS A 41 -1.98 -16.73 -13.04
C LYS A 41 -2.31 -15.24 -13.11
N ALA A 42 -2.60 -14.61 -11.98
CA ALA A 42 -2.90 -13.20 -11.88
C ALA A 42 -1.73 -12.33 -12.35
N GLU A 43 -2.06 -11.13 -12.81
CA GLU A 43 -1.06 -10.12 -13.12
C GLU A 43 -0.38 -9.62 -11.85
N ARG A 44 0.86 -9.11 -12.00
CA ARG A 44 1.61 -8.46 -10.94
C ARG A 44 1.19 -7.01 -10.82
N VAL A 45 0.49 -6.66 -9.74
CA VAL A 45 -0.06 -5.30 -9.56
C VAL A 45 0.80 -4.51 -8.56
N PRO A 46 1.48 -3.42 -9.00
CA PRO A 46 2.19 -2.53 -8.07
C PRO A 46 1.21 -1.62 -7.33
N LEU A 47 1.27 -1.62 -5.99
CA LEU A 47 0.51 -0.74 -5.11
C LEU A 47 1.40 -0.11 -4.06
N THR A 48 1.31 1.20 -3.90
CA THR A 48 2.09 1.95 -2.90
C THR A 48 1.74 1.51 -1.48
N ILE A 49 2.77 1.43 -0.64
CA ILE A 49 2.59 1.22 0.80
C ILE A 49 2.06 2.54 1.36
N ALA A 50 0.77 2.57 1.69
CA ALA A 50 0.11 3.76 2.23
C ALA A 50 0.43 3.94 3.72
N ASP A 51 0.58 2.84 4.46
CA ASP A 51 0.92 2.88 5.88
C ASP A 51 1.59 1.58 6.32
N THR A 52 2.25 1.60 7.48
CA THR A 52 2.86 0.43 8.11
C THR A 52 2.63 0.42 9.62
N ASP A 53 2.17 -0.71 10.14
CA ASP A 53 2.07 -0.96 11.58
C ASP A 53 3.17 -1.95 12.00
N LYS A 54 4.18 -1.42 12.69
CA LYS A 54 5.34 -2.21 13.15
C LYS A 54 4.99 -3.17 14.28
N GLU A 55 3.98 -2.87 15.10
CA GLU A 55 3.58 -3.75 16.20
C GLU A 55 2.81 -4.95 15.66
N ARG A 56 1.91 -4.72 14.70
CA ARG A 56 1.12 -5.77 14.04
C ARG A 56 1.88 -6.49 12.93
N GLY A 57 3.02 -5.95 12.47
CA GLY A 57 3.79 -6.50 11.36
C GLY A 57 3.02 -6.45 10.03
N SER A 58 2.20 -5.41 9.85
CA SER A 58 1.31 -5.26 8.70
C SER A 58 1.53 -3.98 7.93
N LEU A 59 1.19 -4.01 6.65
CA LEU A 59 1.20 -2.83 5.78
C LEU A 59 -0.19 -2.60 5.20
N THR A 60 -0.48 -1.35 4.88
CA THR A 60 -1.73 -0.95 4.25
C THR A 60 -1.48 -0.55 2.81
N VAL A 61 -2.30 -1.06 1.90
CA VAL A 61 -2.43 -0.56 0.53
C VAL A 61 -3.82 0.05 0.35
N ILE A 62 -3.90 1.11 -0.45
CA ILE A 62 -5.17 1.71 -0.85
C ILE A 62 -5.19 1.77 -2.37
N PHE A 63 -6.21 1.19 -2.99
CA PHE A 63 -6.31 1.09 -4.44
C PHE A 63 -7.71 1.41 -4.95
N LYS A 64 -7.77 1.89 -6.18
CA LYS A 64 -9.03 2.11 -6.91
C LYS A 64 -9.21 1.01 -7.95
N ILE A 65 -10.44 0.51 -8.12
CA ILE A 65 -10.79 -0.38 -9.22
C ILE A 65 -10.68 0.41 -10.53
N MET A 66 -9.75 0.00 -11.38
CA MET A 66 -9.46 0.63 -12.68
C MET A 66 -9.31 -0.38 -13.84
N GLY A 67 -9.41 -1.67 -13.55
CA GLY A 67 -9.29 -2.74 -14.54
C GLY A 67 -9.40 -4.10 -13.88
N ARG A 68 -9.17 -5.16 -14.65
CA ARG A 68 -9.37 -6.55 -14.22
C ARG A 68 -8.64 -6.87 -12.91
N SER A 69 -7.33 -6.66 -12.87
CA SER A 69 -6.49 -7.08 -11.73
C SER A 69 -6.81 -6.32 -10.42
N THR A 70 -7.30 -5.08 -10.52
CA THR A 70 -7.79 -4.33 -9.33
C THR A 70 -9.23 -4.69 -8.97
N GLY A 71 -10.03 -5.13 -9.95
CA GLY A 71 -11.34 -5.75 -9.71
C GLY A 71 -11.19 -7.07 -8.96
N ASP A 72 -10.36 -7.98 -9.46
CA ASP A 72 -10.06 -9.27 -8.84
C ASP A 72 -9.54 -9.06 -7.39
N LEU A 73 -8.64 -8.10 -7.18
CA LEU A 73 -8.15 -7.76 -5.83
C LEU A 73 -9.26 -7.21 -4.91
N SER A 74 -10.25 -6.50 -5.46
CA SER A 74 -11.39 -6.00 -4.68
C SER A 74 -12.38 -7.09 -4.28
N GLU A 75 -12.33 -8.25 -4.93
CA GLU A 75 -13.20 -9.40 -4.64
C GLU A 75 -12.58 -10.38 -3.62
N ILE A 76 -11.25 -10.34 -3.40
CA ILE A 76 -10.59 -11.16 -2.38
C ILE A 76 -11.12 -10.84 -0.98
N GLU A 77 -11.63 -11.83 -0.26
CA GLU A 77 -12.07 -11.68 1.12
C GLU A 77 -10.94 -11.95 2.12
N ILE A 78 -11.15 -11.51 3.37
CA ILE A 78 -10.18 -11.66 4.46
C ILE A 78 -9.76 -13.13 4.64
N GLU A 79 -10.73 -14.05 4.53
CA GLU A 79 -10.52 -15.49 4.71
C GLU A 79 -9.74 -16.14 3.56
N ASP A 80 -9.76 -15.54 2.36
CA ASP A 80 -9.04 -16.06 1.21
C ASP A 80 -7.54 -15.77 1.32
N GLY A 81 -7.18 -14.59 1.85
CA GLY A 81 -5.80 -14.11 1.86
C GLY A 81 -5.26 -13.80 0.45
N LEU A 82 -4.01 -13.37 0.39
CA LEU A 82 -3.34 -12.99 -0.84
C LEU A 82 -2.37 -14.09 -1.30
N TYR A 83 -2.36 -14.42 -2.59
CA TYR A 83 -1.47 -15.44 -3.12
C TYR A 83 0.01 -15.08 -2.93
N HIS A 84 0.41 -13.87 -3.32
CA HIS A 84 1.80 -13.42 -3.20
C HIS A 84 1.90 -11.90 -2.99
N ILE A 85 2.87 -11.49 -2.16
CA ILE A 85 3.32 -10.11 -2.00
C ILE A 85 4.85 -10.04 -2.13
N ALA A 86 5.36 -9.03 -2.84
CA ALA A 86 6.80 -8.75 -2.91
C ALA A 86 7.08 -7.28 -2.61
N GLY A 87 8.07 -7.00 -1.77
CA GLY A 87 8.53 -5.64 -1.49
C GLY A 87 9.41 -5.54 -0.25
N PRO A 88 9.70 -4.32 0.22
CA PRO A 88 9.33 -3.06 -0.42
C PRO A 88 10.17 -2.84 -1.69
N MET A 89 9.57 -2.24 -2.72
CA MET A 89 10.19 -1.92 -4.00
C MET A 89 10.22 -0.41 -4.23
N GLY A 90 11.07 0.02 -5.17
CA GLY A 90 11.22 1.44 -5.49
C GLY A 90 12.23 2.16 -4.59
N ARG A 91 12.61 3.37 -5.00
CA ARG A 91 13.49 4.23 -4.20
C ARG A 91 12.66 5.01 -3.19
N PRO A 92 13.10 5.09 -1.92
CA PRO A 92 12.47 5.96 -0.94
C PRO A 92 12.40 7.41 -1.41
N THR A 93 11.40 8.14 -0.96
CA THR A 93 11.32 9.59 -1.20
C THR A 93 12.50 10.29 -0.53
N GLU A 94 13.17 11.16 -1.29
CA GLU A 94 14.20 12.04 -0.76
C GLU A 94 13.56 13.32 -0.24
N PHE A 95 13.90 13.70 1.00
CA PHE A 95 13.34 14.88 1.66
C PHE A 95 14.35 16.03 1.65
N PRO A 96 13.98 17.22 1.16
CA PRO A 96 14.82 18.40 1.25
C PRO A 96 14.83 18.93 2.70
N GLN A 97 15.95 18.78 3.40
CA GLN A 97 16.10 19.24 4.78
C GLN A 97 15.97 20.76 4.91
N GLY A 98 15.26 21.21 5.96
CA GLY A 98 15.17 22.61 6.37
C GLY A 98 14.43 23.53 5.37
N GLN A 99 13.67 22.95 4.45
CA GLN A 99 12.93 23.69 3.42
C GLN A 99 11.42 23.58 3.63
N ARG A 100 10.68 24.58 3.15
CA ARG A 100 9.21 24.50 3.09
C ARG A 100 8.81 23.62 1.91
N ALA A 101 8.06 22.56 2.19
CA ALA A 101 7.47 21.70 1.17
C ALA A 101 6.01 22.10 0.88
N VAL A 102 5.62 22.05 -0.40
CA VAL A 102 4.22 22.12 -0.82
C VAL A 102 3.83 20.77 -1.40
N ILE A 103 2.72 20.22 -0.93
CA ILE A 103 2.25 18.90 -1.34
C ILE A 103 0.94 19.07 -2.11
N ALA A 104 0.91 18.56 -3.33
CA ALA A 104 -0.27 18.54 -4.19
C ALA A 104 -0.63 17.10 -4.52
N ALA A 105 -1.84 16.67 -4.15
CA ALA A 105 -2.34 15.33 -4.40
C ALA A 105 -3.83 15.37 -4.75
N GLY A 106 -4.28 14.45 -5.59
CA GLY A 106 -5.67 14.34 -6.01
C GLY A 106 -6.11 12.89 -6.17
N GLY A 107 -7.36 12.61 -5.85
CA GLY A 107 -7.94 11.26 -5.93
C GLY A 107 -7.16 10.24 -5.08
N ILE A 108 -6.86 9.08 -5.67
CA ILE A 108 -6.09 8.02 -4.99
C ILE A 108 -4.68 8.47 -4.59
N GLY A 109 -4.13 9.50 -5.26
CA GLY A 109 -2.82 10.06 -4.93
C GLY A 109 -2.72 10.60 -3.50
N ILE A 110 -3.85 10.93 -2.86
CA ILE A 110 -3.87 11.36 -1.45
C ILE A 110 -3.42 10.24 -0.51
N ALA A 111 -3.82 8.99 -0.79
CA ALA A 111 -3.37 7.83 -0.02
C ALA A 111 -1.86 7.59 -0.18
N LEU A 112 -1.34 7.80 -1.40
CA LEU A 112 0.07 7.55 -1.73
C LEU A 112 1.01 8.58 -1.09
N ILE A 113 0.54 9.81 -0.87
CA ILE A 113 1.35 10.89 -0.31
C ILE A 113 1.30 10.95 1.21
N TYR A 114 0.33 10.27 1.84
CA TYR A 114 0.21 10.20 3.29
C TYR A 114 1.51 9.80 4.03
N PRO A 115 2.22 8.71 3.66
CA PRO A 115 3.45 8.31 4.36
C PRO A 115 4.58 9.34 4.19
N VAL A 116 4.59 10.07 3.08
CA VAL A 116 5.55 11.17 2.81
C VAL A 116 5.25 12.36 3.73
N ILE A 117 3.96 12.71 3.91
CA ILE A 117 3.55 13.77 4.84
C ILE A 117 3.90 13.40 6.28
N ALA A 118 3.65 12.15 6.68
CA ALA A 118 3.95 11.67 8.04
C ALA A 118 5.45 11.80 8.33
N ALA A 119 6.30 11.32 7.42
CA ALA A 119 7.75 11.43 7.56
C ALA A 119 8.25 12.88 7.62
N LEU A 120 7.68 13.78 6.80
CA LEU A 120 8.03 15.21 6.83
C LEU A 120 7.65 15.93 8.14
N LYS A 121 6.73 15.40 8.93
CA LYS A 121 6.37 15.98 10.24
C LYS A 121 7.27 15.51 11.38
N GLU A 122 7.96 14.39 11.20
CA GLU A 122 8.85 13.80 12.20
C GLU A 122 10.28 14.36 12.09
N GLU A 123 10.61 15.06 10.99
CA GLU A 123 11.85 15.85 10.80
C GLU A 123 11.73 17.30 11.32
#